data_AF-A0A7S4B005-F1
#
_entry.id   AF-A0A7S4B005-F1
#
_cell.length_a   1.000
_cell.length_b   1.000
_cell.length_c   1.000
_cell.angle_alpha   90.00
_cell.angle_beta   90.00
_cell.angle_gamma   90.00
#
_symmetry.space_group_name_H-M   'P 1'
#
loop_
_entity.id
_entity.type
_entity.pdbx_description
1 polymer ?
#
loop_
_entity_poly.entity_id
_entity_poly.type
_entity_poly.pdbx_seq_one_letter_code
_entity_poly.pdbx_strand_id
1 'polypeptide(L)'
;LGFCLTSGDVLNVKDAHVHAQFDPAVDEAVEPLHERQPSMCLVPLKDHFGRVIGVLQATSKGESHLQPTLGVTLEALDLPTFNEQDEEFLVMVAGRLASQLEAVEFHGR
;
A
#
# COMPACT_ATOMS: atom_id res chain seq x y z
N LEU A 1 -0.18 -4.01 7.31
CA LEU A 1 -1.46 -4.57 6.80
C LEU A 1 -2.62 -4.63 7.82
N GLY A 2 -2.37 -5.15 9.04
CA GLY A 2 -3.42 -5.43 10.02
C GLY A 2 -4.29 -4.24 10.44
N PHE A 3 -3.73 -3.03 10.52
CA PHE A 3 -4.49 -1.82 10.80
C PHE A 3 -5.60 -1.59 9.75
N CYS A 4 -5.25 -1.54 8.46
CA CYS A 4 -6.20 -1.28 7.38
C CYS A 4 -7.32 -2.35 7.30
N LEU A 5 -6.99 -3.62 7.57
CA LEU A 5 -7.97 -4.70 7.67
C LEU A 5 -8.97 -4.50 8.81
N THR A 6 -8.53 -3.95 9.95
CA THR A 6 -9.35 -3.84 11.18
C THR A 6 -10.10 -2.51 11.27
N SER A 7 -9.47 -1.40 10.89
CA SER A 7 -10.09 -0.07 10.87
C SER A 7 -10.96 0.15 9.64
N GLY A 8 -10.59 -0.45 8.50
CA GLY A 8 -11.19 -0.10 7.22
C GLY A 8 -10.84 1.32 6.74
N ASP A 9 -9.77 1.89 7.27
CA ASP A 9 -9.25 3.21 6.86
C ASP A 9 -8.04 3.05 5.94
N VAL A 10 -7.86 4.03 5.06
CA VAL A 10 -6.65 4.14 4.24
C VAL A 10 -5.48 4.50 5.14
N LEU A 11 -4.33 3.86 4.91
CA LEU A 11 -3.09 4.15 5.63
C LEU A 11 -1.97 4.44 4.64
N ASN A 12 -1.56 5.70 4.56
CA ASN A 12 -0.41 6.16 3.79
C ASN A 12 0.79 6.38 4.72
N VAL A 13 1.79 5.51 4.60
CA VAL A 13 2.99 5.47 5.41
C VAL A 13 4.17 5.93 4.58
N LYS A 14 4.85 6.98 5.06
CA LYS A 14 6.07 7.49 4.41
C LYS A 14 7.27 6.57 4.63
N ASP A 15 7.37 6.01 5.84
CA ASP A 15 8.36 5.01 6.20
C ASP A 15 7.76 3.94 7.12
N ALA A 16 7.67 2.73 6.58
CA ALA A 16 7.10 1.56 7.20
C ALA A 16 7.90 1.04 8.39
N HIS A 17 9.23 1.11 8.34
CA HIS A 17 10.10 0.54 9.38
C HIS A 17 9.95 1.29 10.71
N VAL A 18 9.58 2.56 10.65
CA VAL A 18 9.37 3.41 11.83
C VAL A 18 7.89 3.57 12.20
N HIS A 19 6.97 2.98 11.44
CA HIS A 19 5.54 3.13 11.71
C HIS A 19 5.09 2.21 12.84
N ALA A 20 4.43 2.77 13.86
CA ALA A 20 4.05 2.06 15.10
C ALA A 20 3.12 0.85 14.90
N GLN A 21 2.52 0.71 13.71
CA GLN A 21 1.60 -0.38 13.37
C GLN A 21 2.20 -1.38 12.38
N PHE A 22 3.49 -1.24 12.06
CA PHE A 22 4.22 -2.24 11.29
C PHE A 22 4.47 -3.47 12.17
N ASP A 23 4.03 -4.63 11.69
CA ASP A 23 4.30 -5.90 12.35
C ASP A 23 5.15 -6.76 11.39
N PRO A 24 6.47 -6.88 11.63
CA PRO A 24 7.37 -7.64 10.77
C PRO A 24 6.87 -9.07 10.51
N ALA A 25 6.25 -9.73 11.50
CA ALA A 25 5.81 -11.11 11.34
C ALA A 25 4.63 -11.24 10.37
N VAL A 26 3.79 -10.22 10.25
CA VAL A 26 2.64 -10.18 9.33
C VAL A 26 3.06 -9.62 7.98
N ASP A 27 3.80 -8.52 7.99
CA ASP A 27 4.13 -7.77 6.78
C ASP A 27 5.26 -8.45 5.96
N GLU A 28 6.29 -9.04 6.59
CA GLU A 28 7.33 -9.81 5.85
C GLU A 28 6.80 -11.13 5.27
N ALA A 29 5.74 -11.70 5.87
CA ALA A 29 5.13 -12.93 5.40
C ALA A 29 4.36 -12.75 4.08
N VAL A 30 3.92 -11.51 3.79
CA VAL A 30 3.15 -11.17 2.58
C VAL A 30 4.09 -10.67 1.48
N GLU A 31 5.02 -9.78 1.82
CA GLU A 31 6.05 -9.29 0.89
C GLU A 31 7.27 -8.78 1.69
N PRO A 32 8.51 -9.25 1.43
CA PRO A 32 9.69 -8.72 2.08
C PRO A 32 9.91 -7.27 1.67
N LEU A 33 9.81 -6.35 2.63
CA LEU A 33 10.06 -4.93 2.38
C LEU A 33 11.54 -4.71 2.04
N HIS A 34 11.81 -4.05 0.91
CA HIS A 34 13.18 -3.68 0.55
C HIS A 34 13.65 -2.52 1.45
N GLU A 35 14.85 -2.64 2.04
CA GLU A 35 15.47 -1.63 2.94
C GLU A 35 15.55 -0.20 2.35
N ARG A 36 15.40 -0.06 1.03
CA ARG A 36 15.47 1.21 0.29
C ARG A 36 14.11 1.79 -0.09
N GLN A 37 13.01 1.12 0.21
CA GLN A 37 11.67 1.49 -0.29
C GLN A 37 10.64 1.46 0.85
N PRO A 38 10.68 2.43 1.75
CA PRO A 38 9.94 2.37 3.00
C PRO A 38 8.49 2.89 2.86
N SER A 39 8.12 3.47 1.71
CA SER A 39 6.78 4.04 1.53
C SER A 39 5.73 2.98 1.17
N MET A 40 4.58 3.05 1.82
CA MET A 40 3.45 2.15 1.61
C MET A 40 2.13 2.91 1.62
N CYS A 41 1.22 2.55 0.72
CA CYS A 41 -0.17 2.99 0.77
C CYS A 41 -1.08 1.76 0.80
N LEU A 42 -1.84 1.63 1.90
CA LEU A 42 -2.76 0.54 2.15
C LEU A 42 -4.19 1.05 1.99
N VAL A 43 -4.94 0.43 1.09
CA VAL A 43 -6.33 0.81 0.79
C VAL A 43 -7.24 -0.40 1.02
N PRO A 44 -8.30 -0.27 1.83
CA PRO A 44 -9.20 -1.38 2.11
C PRO A 44 -10.10 -1.66 0.90
N LEU A 45 -10.25 -2.95 0.59
CA LEU A 45 -11.24 -3.44 -0.37
C LEU A 45 -12.54 -3.66 0.40
N LYS A 46 -13.60 -2.89 0.08
CA LYS A 46 -14.89 -2.97 0.76
C LYS A 46 -15.97 -3.53 -0.17
N ASP A 47 -16.76 -4.46 0.33
CA ASP A 47 -17.95 -4.95 -0.38
C ASP A 47 -19.07 -3.90 -0.39
N HIS A 48 -20.18 -4.19 -1.08
CA HIS A 48 -21.33 -3.27 -1.13
C HIS A 48 -22.01 -3.02 0.22
N PHE A 49 -21.72 -3.81 1.27
CA PHE A 49 -22.17 -3.58 2.64
C PHE A 49 -21.17 -2.76 3.47
N GLY A 50 -20.02 -2.38 2.89
CA GLY A 50 -18.94 -1.66 3.57
C GLY A 50 -18.02 -2.55 4.40
N ARG A 51 -18.15 -3.89 4.30
CA ARG A 51 -17.27 -4.83 5.02
C ARG A 51 -15.95 -4.94 4.29
N VAL A 52 -14.85 -4.92 5.04
CA VAL A 52 -13.50 -5.10 4.48
C VAL A 52 -13.33 -6.58 4.10
N ILE A 53 -13.13 -6.83 2.81
CA ILE A 53 -12.93 -8.17 2.22
C ILE A 53 -11.48 -8.44 1.82
N GLY A 54 -10.62 -7.41 1.90
CA GLY A 54 -9.20 -7.50 1.61
C GLY A 54 -8.53 -6.12 1.70
N VAL A 55 -7.23 -6.06 1.39
CA VAL A 55 -6.47 -4.81 1.34
C VAL A 55 -5.63 -4.79 0.06
N LEU A 56 -5.70 -3.69 -0.67
CA LEU A 56 -4.74 -3.35 -1.71
C LEU A 56 -3.53 -2.69 -1.04
N GLN A 57 -2.35 -3.25 -1.26
CA GLN A 57 -1.09 -2.69 -0.79
C GLN A 57 -0.27 -2.22 -1.98
N ALA A 58 0.04 -0.93 -2.01
CA ALA A 58 1.03 -0.36 -2.91
C ALA A 58 2.30 -0.07 -2.12
N THR A 59 3.40 -0.71 -2.49
CA THR A 59 4.73 -0.48 -1.91
C THR A 59 5.58 0.32 -2.89
N SER A 60 6.61 0.98 -2.37
CA SER A 60 7.77 1.38 -3.17
C SER A 60 7.43 2.30 -4.35
N LYS A 61 6.93 3.50 -4.05
CA LYS A 61 6.66 4.47 -5.12
C LYS A 61 7.94 4.74 -5.92
N GLY A 62 7.94 4.39 -7.20
CA GLY A 62 9.06 4.70 -8.09
C GLY A 62 9.13 6.19 -8.37
N GLU A 63 10.34 6.75 -8.49
CA GLU A 63 10.49 8.06 -9.13
C GLU A 63 10.01 7.93 -10.58
N SER A 64 9.17 8.87 -11.02
CA SER A 64 8.67 8.91 -12.39
C SER A 64 9.84 9.08 -13.35
N HIS A 65 10.36 7.97 -13.88
CA HIS A 65 11.34 7.89 -14.96
C HIS A 65 12.35 9.04 -15.01
N LEU A 66 13.06 9.32 -13.92
CA LEU A 66 14.28 10.11 -14.01
C LEU A 66 15.32 9.21 -14.67
N GLN A 67 15.76 9.60 -15.87
CA GLN A 67 16.97 9.03 -16.45
C GLN A 67 18.07 9.19 -15.41
N PRO A 68 18.87 8.15 -15.11
CA PRO A 68 19.87 8.23 -14.05
C PRO A 68 20.90 9.29 -14.45
N THR A 69 20.76 10.49 -13.88
CA THR A 69 21.74 11.55 -14.04
C THR A 69 22.87 11.18 -13.09
N LEU A 70 23.96 10.70 -13.68
CA LEU A 70 25.17 10.22 -13.00
C LEU A 70 25.58 11.17 -11.87
N GLY A 71 25.58 10.71 -10.62
CA GLY A 71 26.35 11.34 -9.53
C GLY A 71 25.60 11.88 -8.31
N VAL A 72 24.35 11.51 -8.04
CA VAL A 72 23.71 11.86 -6.76
C VAL A 72 23.77 10.68 -5.79
N THR A 73 24.53 10.83 -4.71
CA THR A 73 24.53 9.92 -3.56
C THR A 73 23.13 9.89 -2.92
N LEU A 74 22.51 8.71 -2.90
CA LEU A 74 21.14 8.43 -2.44
C LEU A 74 20.85 8.71 -0.95
N GLU A 75 21.77 9.32 -0.20
CA GLU A 75 21.72 9.38 1.26
C GLU A 75 20.87 10.54 1.83
N ALA A 76 20.29 11.41 1.00
CA ALA A 76 19.52 12.57 1.48
C ALA A 76 18.41 13.05 0.54
N LEU A 77 17.94 12.22 -0.39
CA LEU A 77 16.78 12.54 -1.23
C LEU A 77 15.51 12.13 -0.46
N ASP A 78 14.55 13.06 -0.34
CA ASP A 78 13.18 12.74 0.07
C ASP A 78 12.70 11.57 -0.78
N LEU A 79 12.64 10.38 -0.18
CA LEU A 79 12.22 9.19 -0.90
C LEU A 79 10.80 9.44 -1.43
N PRO A 80 10.50 9.06 -2.67
CA PRO A 80 9.17 9.24 -3.23
C PRO A 80 8.10 8.60 -2.33
N THR A 81 7.17 9.43 -1.84
CA THR A 81 6.00 9.00 -1.06
C THR A 81 4.73 9.16 -1.87
N PHE A 82 3.71 8.36 -1.54
CA PHE A 82 2.37 8.49 -2.11
C PHE A 82 1.76 9.84 -1.69
N ASN A 83 1.27 10.58 -2.68
CA ASN A 83 0.55 11.84 -2.47
C ASN A 83 -0.97 11.59 -2.52
N GLU A 84 -1.76 12.65 -2.32
CA GLU A 84 -3.23 12.58 -2.33
C GLU A 84 -3.79 12.06 -3.67
N GLN A 85 -3.19 12.45 -4.80
CA GLN A 85 -3.63 11.97 -6.11
C GLN A 85 -3.38 10.46 -6.30
N ASP A 86 -2.25 9.95 -5.79
CA ASP A 86 -1.99 8.51 -5.81
C ASP A 86 -2.99 7.78 -4.91
N GLU A 87 -3.31 8.35 -3.74
CA GLU A 87 -4.29 7.80 -2.82
C GLU A 87 -5.69 7.72 -3.45
N GLU A 88 -6.17 8.80 -4.05
CA GLU A 88 -7.44 8.82 -4.78
C GLU A 88 -7.49 7.78 -5.90
N PHE A 89 -6.40 7.65 -6.65
CA PHE A 89 -6.28 6.65 -7.70
C PHE A 89 -6.34 5.23 -7.14
N LEU A 90 -5.59 4.95 -6.06
CA LEU A 90 -5.60 3.64 -5.41
C LEU A 90 -6.98 3.31 -4.80
N VAL A 91 -7.68 4.29 -4.25
CA VAL A 91 -9.07 4.16 -3.78
C VAL A 91 -10.01 3.80 -4.92
N MET A 92 -9.87 4.44 -6.07
CA MET A 92 -10.66 4.12 -7.27
C MET A 92 -10.42 2.67 -7.73
N VAL A 93 -9.15 2.26 -7.82
CA VAL A 93 -8.75 0.90 -8.23
C VAL A 93 -9.28 -0.13 -7.22
N ALA A 94 -9.13 0.15 -5.91
CA ALA A 94 -9.64 -0.67 -4.83
C ALA A 94 -11.14 -0.90 -4.92
N GLY A 95 -11.94 0.14 -5.17
CA GLY A 95 -13.40 0.00 -5.32
C GLY A 95 -13.78 -0.91 -6.51
N ARG A 96 -13.04 -0.80 -7.62
CA ARG A 96 -13.27 -1.65 -8.79
C ARG A 96 -12.90 -3.10 -8.52
N LEU A 97 -11.75 -3.34 -7.88
CA LEU A 97 -11.29 -4.68 -7.52
C LEU A 97 -12.23 -5.33 -6.50
N ALA A 98 -12.68 -4.59 -5.49
CA ALA A 98 -13.60 -5.10 -4.49
C ALA A 98 -14.92 -5.58 -5.12
N SER A 99 -15.48 -4.80 -6.05
CA SER A 99 -16.68 -5.19 -6.80
C SER A 99 -16.47 -6.48 -7.61
N GLN A 100 -15.29 -6.67 -8.18
CA GLN A 100 -14.95 -7.87 -8.95
C GLN A 100 -14.73 -9.09 -8.05
N LEU A 101 -14.03 -8.93 -6.93
CA LEU A 101 -13.77 -10.00 -5.96
C LEU A 101 -15.06 -10.48 -5.29
N GLU A 102 -15.97 -9.57 -5.00
CA GLU A 102 -17.28 -9.90 -4.45
C GLU A 102 -18.09 -10.80 -5.41
N ALA A 103 -18.09 -10.44 -6.70
CA ALA A 103 -18.79 -11.21 -7.74
C ALA A 103 -18.20 -12.61 -7.99
N VAL A 104 -16.96 -12.85 -7.56
CA VAL A 104 -16.31 -14.16 -7.69
C VAL A 104 -16.80 -15.15 -6.63
N GLU A 105 -17.55 -14.73 -5.60
CA GLU A 105 -17.91 -15.53 -4.42
C GLU A 105 -16.71 -16.38 -3.97
N PHE A 106 -15.69 -15.73 -3.44
CA PHE A 106 -14.50 -16.41 -2.95
C PHE A 106 -14.87 -17.28 -1.74
N HIS A 107 -15.22 -18.54 -2.00
CA HIS A 107 -15.45 -19.57 -0.98
C HIS A 107 -14.09 -20.00 -0.41
N GLY A 108 -13.47 -19.13 0.39
CA GLY A 108 -12.31 -19.49 1.20
C GLY A 108 -12.69 -20.62 2.16
N ARG A 109 -12.12 -21.80 1.93
CA ARG A 109 -12.16 -22.93 2.86
C ARG A 109 -11.24 -22.69 4.04
#